data_AF-A0A218XD24-F1
#
_entry.id   AF-A0A218XD24-F1
#
_cell.length_a   1.000
_cell.length_b   1.000
_cell.length_c   1.000
_cell.angle_alpha   90.00
_cell.angle_beta   90.00
_cell.angle_gamma   90.00
#
_symmetry.space_group_name_H-M   'P 1'
#
loop_
_entity.id
_entity.type
_entity.pdbx_description
1 polymer ?
#
loop_
_entity_poly.entity_id
_entity_poly.type
_entity_poly.pdbx_seq_one_letter_code
_entity_poly.pdbx_strand_id
1 'polypeptide(L)' 'MSIARVSTAYIHFLSKASLVFIALPLFQSSACSASFSITQFNHDASDIVYEHHAVPSNGAIKLNRVDYQFRVG' A
#
# COMPACT_ATOMS: atom_id res chain seq x y z
N MET A 1 7.88 -8.70 56.43
CA MET A 1 8.30 -7.67 55.45
C MET A 1 8.21 -8.23 54.03
N SER A 2 7.04 -8.20 53.39
CA SER A 2 6.90 -8.74 52.01
C SER A 2 5.70 -8.19 51.22
N ILE A 3 5.42 -6.88 51.32
CA ILE A 3 4.35 -6.22 50.52
C ILE A 3 4.92 -5.00 49.78
N ALA A 4 5.85 -4.27 50.39
CA ALA A 4 6.47 -3.08 49.77
C ALA A 4 7.30 -3.38 48.50
N ARG A 5 7.92 -4.55 48.39
CA ARG A 5 8.78 -4.91 47.24
C ARG A 5 8.00 -5.21 45.95
N VAL A 6 6.76 -5.72 46.06
CA VAL A 6 5.90 -6.02 44.91
C VAL A 6 5.39 -4.73 44.25
N SER A 7 5.14 -3.69 45.06
CA SER A 7 4.64 -2.38 44.61
C SER A 7 5.67 -1.61 43.77
N THR A 8 6.93 -1.57 44.20
CA THR A 8 7.97 -0.80 43.49
C THR A 8 8.32 -1.40 42.12
N ALA A 9 8.43 -2.73 42.02
CA ALA A 9 8.69 -3.40 40.75
C ALA A 9 7.57 -3.18 39.73
N TYR A 10 6.31 -3.18 40.19
CA TYR A 10 5.14 -2.91 39.36
C TYR A 10 5.12 -1.47 38.84
N ILE A 11 5.45 -0.48 39.66
CA ILE A 11 5.54 0.94 39.26
C ILE A 11 6.64 1.15 38.21
N HIS A 12 7.80 0.50 38.35
CA HIS A 12 8.87 0.57 37.34
C HIS A 12 8.51 -0.14 36.03
N PHE A 13 7.75 -1.24 36.09
CA PHE A 13 7.25 -1.92 34.90
C PHE A 13 6.22 -1.04 34.17
N LEU A 14 5.28 -0.44 34.90
CA LEU A 14 4.30 0.49 34.36
C LEU A 14 4.95 1.76 33.77
N SER A 15 5.97 2.32 34.42
CA SER A 15 6.65 3.52 33.92
C SER A 15 7.43 3.27 32.64
N LYS A 16 8.09 2.10 32.53
CA LYS A 16 8.78 1.68 31.30
C LYS A 16 7.81 1.39 30.16
N ALA A 17 6.68 0.73 30.45
CA ALA A 17 5.63 0.50 29.47
C ALA A 17 5.06 1.82 28.94
N SER A 18 4.83 2.81 29.81
CA SER A 18 4.37 4.16 29.44
C SER A 18 5.33 4.86 28.47
N LEU A 19 6.65 4.77 28.69
CA LEU A 19 7.64 5.34 27.78
C LEU A 19 7.63 4.68 26.39
N VAL A 20 7.38 3.37 26.30
CA VAL A 20 7.28 2.66 25.02
C VAL A 20 6.04 3.10 24.22
N PHE A 21 4.89 3.27 24.89
CA PHE A 21 3.67 3.77 24.25
C PHE A 21 3.80 5.21 23.74
N ILE A 22 4.63 6.04 24.39
CA ILE A 22 4.92 7.42 23.96
C ILE A 22 5.96 7.47 22.83
N ALA A 23 6.93 6.55 22.82
CA ALA A 23 7.97 6.50 21.79
C ALA A 23 7.50 5.86 20.47
N LEU A 24 6.54 4.93 20.52
CA LEU A 24 6.03 4.22 19.33
C LEU A 24 5.45 5.13 18.21
N PRO A 25 4.66 6.19 18.49
CA PRO A 25 4.13 7.07 17.44
C PRO A 25 5.16 8.03 16.85
N LEU A 26 6.38 8.12 17.41
CA LEU A 26 7.46 8.96 16.85
C LEU A 26 8.19 8.28 15.69
N PHE A 27 8.05 6.96 15.56
CA PHE A 27 8.40 6.21 14.36
C PHE A 27 7.25 6.31 13.35
N GLN A 28 6.93 7.52 12.92
CA GLN A 28 5.86 7.75 11.95
C GLN A 28 6.20 7.08 10.62
N SER A 29 5.20 6.44 10.03
CA SER A 29 5.30 5.89 8.67
C SER A 29 5.58 7.03 7.69
N SER A 30 6.74 7.01 7.05
CA SER A 30 7.02 7.81 5.87
C SER A 30 6.10 7.34 4.73
N ALA A 31 4.89 7.88 4.67
CA ALA A 31 3.95 7.63 3.60
C ALA A 31 4.19 8.64 2.47
N CYS A 32 4.54 8.13 1.28
CA CYS A 32 4.57 8.92 0.06
C CYS A 32 3.20 8.78 -0.63
N SER A 33 2.57 9.89 -0.98
CA SER A 33 1.34 9.89 -1.76
C SER A 33 1.66 10.00 -3.25
N ALA A 34 1.05 9.15 -4.07
CA ALA A 34 1.10 9.25 -5.52
C ALA A 34 -0.31 9.54 -6.06
N SER A 35 -0.41 10.47 -6.99
CA SER A 35 -1.64 10.81 -7.70
C SER A 35 -1.37 10.87 -9.20
N PHE A 36 -2.32 10.38 -9.98
CA PHE A 36 -2.26 10.44 -11.44
C PHE A 36 -3.68 10.60 -12.01
N SER A 37 -3.75 11.21 -13.19
CA SER A 37 -4.98 11.39 -13.96
C SER A 37 -4.70 10.99 -15.39
N ILE A 38 -5.44 10.02 -15.91
CA ILE A 38 -5.30 9.53 -17.28
C ILE A 38 -6.58 9.88 -18.02
N THR A 39 -6.50 10.80 -18.96
CA THR A 39 -7.64 11.24 -19.78
C THR A 39 -7.69 10.52 -21.13
N GLN A 40 -6.56 9.96 -21.58
CA GLN A 40 -6.45 9.24 -22.84
C GLN A 40 -5.30 8.23 -22.81
N PHE A 41 -5.50 7.08 -23.47
CA PHE A 41 -4.46 6.08 -23.69
C PHE A 41 -3.88 6.18 -25.11
N ASN A 42 -2.55 6.26 -25.22
CA ASN A 42 -1.81 6.33 -26.48
C ASN A 42 -0.73 5.24 -26.55
N HIS A 43 -0.42 4.77 -27.75
CA HIS A 43 0.69 3.84 -28.03
C HIS A 43 2.06 4.45 -27.74
N ASP A 44 2.21 5.77 -27.92
CA ASP A 44 3.50 6.46 -27.75
C ASP A 44 3.71 7.00 -26.32
N ALA A 45 2.81 6.67 -25.37
CA ALA A 45 2.94 7.12 -23.99
C ALA A 45 4.15 6.44 -23.32
N SER A 46 5.13 7.24 -22.87
CA SER A 46 6.31 6.76 -22.14
C SER A 46 6.01 6.31 -20.70
N ASP A 47 4.89 6.80 -20.14
CA ASP A 47 4.61 6.71 -18.71
C ASP A 47 3.65 5.56 -18.38
N ILE A 48 3.19 4.81 -19.40
CA ILE A 48 2.25 3.70 -19.27
C ILE A 48 2.83 2.48 -19.98
N VAL A 49 3.04 1.41 -19.22
CA VAL A 49 3.46 0.12 -19.76
C VAL A 49 2.22 -0.74 -19.97
N TYR A 50 2.02 -1.23 -21.20
CA TYR A 50 0.92 -2.13 -21.54
C TYR A 50 1.43 -3.57 -21.58
N GLU A 51 0.81 -4.45 -20.79
CA GLU A 51 1.21 -5.86 -20.69
C GLU A 51 0.13 -6.82 -21.24
N HIS A 52 0.58 -7.98 -21.74
CA HIS A 52 -0.27 -9.06 -22.26
C HIS A 52 -1.25 -8.61 -23.36
N HIS A 53 -2.56 -8.65 -23.09
CA HIS A 53 -3.62 -8.27 -24.04
C HIS A 53 -4.05 -6.80 -23.89
N ALA A 54 -3.44 -6.05 -22.97
CA ALA A 54 -3.73 -4.64 -22.80
C ALA A 54 -3.22 -3.85 -24.01
N VAL A 55 -4.11 -3.10 -24.66
CA VAL A 55 -3.78 -2.28 -25.82
C VAL A 55 -4.53 -0.95 -25.80
N PRO A 56 -3.85 0.19 -25.98
CA PRO A 56 -4.52 1.47 -26.17
C PRO A 56 -5.22 1.48 -27.53
N SER A 57 -6.46 1.96 -27.59
CA SER A 57 -7.24 1.99 -28.83
C SER A 57 -8.26 3.12 -28.77
N ASN A 58 -8.19 4.04 -29.75
CA ASN A 58 -9.08 5.21 -29.85
C ASN A 58 -9.18 6.03 -28.55
N GLY A 59 -8.05 6.17 -27.83
CA GLY A 59 -7.99 6.89 -26.56
C GLY A 59 -8.49 6.14 -25.34
N ALA A 60 -9.02 4.93 -25.49
CA ALA A 60 -9.41 4.03 -24.41
C ALA A 60 -8.39 2.88 -24.23
N ILE A 61 -8.47 2.17 -23.11
CA ILE A 61 -7.72 0.93 -22.88
C ILE A 61 -8.62 -0.29 -23.13
N LYS A 62 -8.15 -1.21 -23.96
CA LYS A 62 -8.74 -2.54 -24.10
C LYS A 62 -7.94 -3.50 -23.26
N LEU A 63 -8.52 -4.04 -22.19
CA LEU A 63 -7.85 -5.00 -21.31
C LEU A 63 -7.93 -6.44 -21.83
N ASN A 64 -8.95 -6.73 -22.64
CA ASN A 64 -9.20 -8.05 -23.19
C ASN A 64 -9.19 -8.03 -24.71
N ARG A 65 -8.61 -9.09 -25.27
CA ARG A 65 -8.70 -9.40 -26.70
C ARG A 65 -10.08 -9.99 -26.97
N VAL A 66 -10.97 -9.23 -27.62
CA VAL A 66 -12.36 -9.67 -27.90
C VAL A 66 -12.41 -10.59 -29.13
N ASP A 67 -11.32 -10.68 -29.87
CA ASP A 67 -11.14 -11.46 -31.10
C ASP A 67 -10.70 -12.92 -30.86
N TYR A 68 -11.14 -13.53 -29.76
CA TYR A 68 -11.14 -15.00 -29.65
C TYR A 68 -12.17 -15.57 -30.63
N GLN A 69 -11.80 -15.67 -31.91
CA GLN A 69 -12.48 -16.53 -32.86
C GLN A 69 -12.24 -17.98 -32.43
N PHE A 70 -13.11 -18.51 -31.59
CA PHE A 70 -13.24 -19.96 -31.46
C PHE A 70 -13.81 -20.48 -32.78
N ARG A 71 -12.92 -20.92 -33.69
CA ARG A 71 -13.34 -21.80 -34.78
C ARG A 71 -13.77 -23.12 -34.15
N VAL A 72 -15.07 -23.25 -33.89
CA VAL A 72 -15.70 -24.56 -33.65
C VAL A 72 -15.91 -25.21 -35.02
N GLY A 73 -15.09 -26.21 -35.31
CA GLY A 73 -15.24 -27.15 -36.42
C GLY A 73 -15.63 -28.51 -35.89
#